data_AF-A0A4T0W2X8-F1
#
_entry.id   AF-A0A4T0W2X8-F1
#
_cell.length_a   1.000
_cell.length_b   1.000
_cell.length_c   1.000
_cell.angle_alpha   90.00
_cell.angle_beta   90.00
_cell.angle_gamma   90.00
#
_symmetry.space_group_name_H-M   'P 1'
#
loop_
_entity.id
_entity.type
_entity.pdbx_description
1 polymer ?
#
loop_
_entity_poly.entity_id
_entity_poly.type
_entity_poly.pdbx_seq_one_letter_code
_entity_poly.pdbx_strand_id
1 'polypeptide(L)'
;MLSRAAAALLLSLGASSALAKLQCINDDLVAVEAPASALPVYVKRQETKPVDVYFHVTSSVANRERITDAIVDAQFEVLHSTYLRHGFELSLVNVSRVVDDVLAKGFYEDSGIGIPDFDGYLAWRAATRRGGYDALNVYFFTDLAESIGGHCNLAGVVEDGSQQFWQDGCWVNGDTMPGIPPRSGGGGGGNGTETVPRKGHVAVHEVGHWFGLLHTFHGRLCEAINDQVADTPAQAGGSTGCPVGRDSCPGAPGLDPIHNFMDYSDDSCTTEFTPGQEERMHQMFDVYRRWQG
;
A
#
# COMPACT_ATOMS: atom_id res chain seq x y z
N MET A 1 -54.91 -23.17 -18.02
CA MET A 1 -54.77 -22.68 -16.63
C MET A 1 -53.52 -23.30 -16.04
N LEU A 2 -52.52 -22.45 -15.77
CA LEU A 2 -51.41 -22.52 -14.79
C LEU A 2 -50.65 -23.86 -14.61
N SER A 3 -49.33 -23.92 -14.45
CA SER A 3 -48.20 -23.00 -14.59
C SER A 3 -46.98 -23.92 -14.39
N ARG A 4 -46.07 -24.01 -15.36
CA ARG A 4 -44.77 -24.69 -15.17
C ARG A 4 -43.78 -23.63 -14.73
N ALA A 5 -43.48 -23.58 -13.43
CA ALA A 5 -42.40 -22.76 -12.91
C ALA A 5 -41.06 -23.36 -13.34
N ALA A 6 -40.35 -22.65 -14.21
CA ALA A 6 -38.96 -22.90 -14.52
C ALA A 6 -38.11 -22.41 -13.34
N ALA A 7 -37.51 -23.33 -12.60
CA ALA A 7 -36.42 -23.01 -11.69
C ALA A 7 -35.14 -22.86 -12.54
N ALA A 8 -34.80 -21.62 -12.87
CA ALA A 8 -33.50 -21.29 -13.43
C ALA A 8 -32.46 -21.44 -12.32
N LEU A 9 -31.82 -22.61 -12.27
CA LEU A 9 -30.62 -22.84 -11.50
C LEU A 9 -29.48 -22.09 -12.23
N LEU A 10 -29.20 -20.86 -11.80
CA LEU A 10 -28.00 -20.11 -12.18
C LEU A 10 -26.79 -20.81 -11.56
N LEU A 11 -26.32 -21.85 -12.23
CA LEU A 11 -24.94 -22.33 -12.12
C LEU A 11 -24.05 -21.25 -12.76
N SER A 12 -23.53 -20.32 -11.96
CA SER A 12 -22.37 -19.53 -12.37
C SER A 12 -21.15 -20.45 -12.39
N LEU A 13 -20.98 -21.14 -13.51
CA LEU A 13 -19.70 -21.70 -13.94
C LEU A 13 -18.71 -20.56 -14.16
N GLY A 14 -17.55 -20.67 -13.53
CA GLY A 14 -16.30 -20.19 -14.11
C GLY A 14 -15.92 -18.75 -13.77
N ALA A 15 -15.20 -18.60 -12.67
CA ALA A 15 -13.97 -17.83 -12.67
C ALA A 15 -12.95 -18.52 -11.74
N SER A 16 -12.30 -19.58 -12.24
CA SER A 16 -10.88 -19.71 -11.92
C SER A 16 -10.19 -18.54 -12.62
N SER A 17 -10.20 -17.37 -11.98
CA SER A 17 -9.23 -16.35 -12.31
C SER A 17 -7.90 -16.88 -11.78
N ALA A 18 -7.10 -17.41 -12.69
CA ALA A 18 -5.65 -17.37 -12.54
C ALA A 18 -5.29 -16.01 -11.94
N LEU A 19 -4.54 -16.00 -10.83
CA LEU A 19 -4.14 -14.79 -10.12
C LEU A 19 -3.78 -13.69 -11.15
N ALA A 20 -4.66 -12.71 -11.31
CA ALA A 20 -4.23 -11.43 -11.86
C ALA A 20 -3.13 -10.95 -10.90
N LYS A 21 -2.00 -10.47 -11.45
CA LYS A 21 -0.90 -10.01 -10.62
C LYS A 21 -1.43 -8.90 -9.70
N LEU A 22 -1.51 -9.19 -8.41
CA LEU A 22 -2.11 -8.32 -7.41
C LEU A 22 -1.06 -7.31 -6.93
N GLN A 23 -0.83 -6.26 -7.71
CA GLN A 23 0.25 -5.29 -7.42
C GLN A 23 0.09 -4.66 -6.02
N CYS A 24 -1.13 -4.27 -5.65
CA CYS A 24 -1.51 -3.96 -4.26
C CYS A 24 -2.85 -4.66 -3.93
N ILE A 25 -3.06 -4.99 -2.64
CA ILE A 25 -4.28 -5.66 -2.15
C ILE A 25 -5.44 -4.65 -1.88
N ASN A 26 -5.18 -3.33 -1.96
CA ASN A 26 -6.15 -2.27 -1.63
C ASN A 26 -7.13 -1.89 -2.75
N ASP A 27 -7.19 -2.62 -3.86
CA ASP A 27 -7.90 -2.23 -5.09
C ASP A 27 -9.40 -1.93 -4.92
N ASP A 28 -10.08 -2.53 -3.93
CA ASP A 28 -11.54 -2.47 -3.76
C ASP A 28 -11.99 -1.89 -2.41
N LEU A 29 -11.11 -1.19 -1.67
CA LEU A 29 -11.49 -0.60 -0.38
C LEU A 29 -12.44 0.59 -0.56
N VAL A 30 -13.65 0.50 0.00
CA VAL A 30 -14.56 1.64 0.13
C VAL A 30 -13.88 2.69 1.00
N ALA A 31 -13.63 3.86 0.43
CA ALA A 31 -13.04 4.96 1.14
C ALA A 31 -13.90 5.32 2.37
N VAL A 32 -13.26 5.41 3.54
CA VAL A 32 -13.92 5.95 4.72
C VAL A 32 -14.10 7.45 4.47
N GLU A 33 -15.34 7.91 4.32
CA GLU A 33 -15.63 9.34 4.24
C GLU A 33 -15.15 10.00 5.54
N ALA A 34 -14.41 11.11 5.40
CA ALA A 34 -14.15 11.99 6.53
C ALA A 34 -15.51 12.41 7.12
N PRO A 35 -15.70 12.33 8.46
CA PRO A 35 -17.02 12.52 9.06
C PRO A 35 -17.62 13.89 8.69
N ALA A 36 -18.85 13.88 8.19
CA ALA A 36 -19.59 15.07 7.74
C ALA A 36 -20.02 16.04 8.85
N SER A 37 -19.71 15.76 10.12
CA SER A 37 -19.91 16.71 11.21
C SER A 37 -18.91 17.84 11.10
N ALA A 38 -19.34 19.09 11.32
CA ALA A 38 -18.48 20.28 11.35
C ALA A 38 -17.19 19.98 12.12
N LEU A 39 -16.13 19.67 11.38
CA LEU A 39 -14.82 19.43 11.95
C LEU A 39 -14.44 20.70 12.71
N PRO A 40 -13.97 20.60 13.96
CA PRO A 40 -13.48 21.78 14.66
C PRO A 40 -12.49 22.49 13.74
N VAL A 41 -12.60 23.83 13.66
CA VAL A 41 -11.70 24.68 12.87
C VAL A 41 -10.29 24.17 13.05
N TYR A 42 -9.71 23.67 11.96
CA TYR A 42 -8.41 23.03 11.96
C TYR A 42 -7.36 24.07 12.34
N VAL A 43 -7.02 24.12 13.62
CA VAL A 43 -5.83 24.82 14.08
C VAL A 43 -4.71 23.81 13.94
N LYS A 44 -3.91 23.96 12.89
CA LYS A 44 -2.65 23.22 12.68
C LYS A 44 -1.93 23.12 14.03
N ARG A 45 -1.93 21.94 14.66
CA ARG A 45 -1.25 21.78 15.95
C ARG A 45 0.25 21.83 15.67
N GLN A 46 0.91 22.75 16.33
CA GLN A 46 2.23 23.29 15.98
C GLN A 46 3.41 22.45 16.48
N GLU A 47 3.20 21.20 16.90
CA GLU A 47 4.32 20.30 17.22
C GLU A 47 4.57 19.35 16.06
N THR A 48 5.52 19.72 15.21
CA THR A 48 6.12 18.83 14.21
C THR A 48 6.91 17.74 14.91
N LYS A 49 6.21 16.75 15.48
CA LYS A 49 6.86 15.51 15.88
C LYS A 49 7.15 14.71 14.62
N PRO A 50 8.33 14.12 14.48
CA PRO A 50 8.57 13.11 13.47
C PRO A 50 7.54 11.98 13.59
N VAL A 51 7.26 11.31 12.47
CA VAL A 51 6.56 10.04 12.45
C VAL A 51 7.60 8.96 12.72
N ASP A 52 7.44 8.24 13.82
CA ASP A 52 8.31 7.12 14.13
C ASP A 52 8.08 6.00 13.11
N VAL A 53 9.17 5.49 12.54
CA VAL A 53 9.17 4.41 11.57
C VAL A 53 9.89 3.20 12.16
N TYR A 54 9.24 2.04 12.07
CA TYR A 54 9.78 0.75 12.47
C TYR A 54 9.80 -0.17 11.27
N PHE A 55 10.99 -0.66 10.92
CA PHE A 55 11.14 -1.67 9.88
C PHE A 55 11.24 -3.05 10.51
N HIS A 56 10.51 -4.00 9.93
CA HIS A 56 10.52 -5.40 10.33
C HIS A 56 10.86 -6.25 9.11
N VAL A 57 12.09 -6.75 9.06
CA VAL A 57 12.55 -7.61 7.98
C VAL A 57 12.37 -9.06 8.39
N THR A 58 11.51 -9.80 7.69
CA THR A 58 11.38 -11.24 7.85
C THR A 58 11.96 -11.94 6.63
N SER A 59 12.79 -12.94 6.87
CA SER A 59 13.49 -13.64 5.81
C SER A 59 13.38 -15.15 5.95
N SER A 60 13.27 -15.85 4.82
CA SER A 60 13.41 -17.30 4.83
C SER A 60 14.86 -17.67 5.11
N VAL A 61 15.11 -18.92 5.50
CA VAL A 61 16.49 -19.40 5.67
C VAL A 61 17.29 -19.26 4.37
N ALA A 62 16.64 -19.46 3.22
CA ALA A 62 17.25 -19.35 1.90
C ALA A 62 17.58 -17.89 1.51
N ASN A 63 16.77 -16.93 1.93
CA ASN A 63 16.91 -15.52 1.56
C ASN A 63 17.39 -14.61 2.71
N ARG A 64 17.94 -15.18 3.79
CA ARG A 64 18.36 -14.44 5.00
C ARG A 64 19.39 -13.31 4.76
N GLU A 65 20.13 -13.37 3.65
CA GLU A 65 21.14 -12.38 3.27
C GLU A 65 20.67 -11.43 2.16
N ARG A 66 19.41 -11.56 1.71
CA ARG A 66 18.86 -10.84 0.56
C ARG A 66 18.65 -9.35 0.82
N ILE A 67 18.15 -9.01 2.01
CA ILE A 67 17.91 -7.63 2.45
C ILE A 67 19.04 -7.23 3.39
N THR A 68 20.09 -6.59 2.86
CA THR A 68 21.23 -6.10 3.64
C THR A 68 20.88 -4.80 4.38
N ASP A 69 21.73 -4.37 5.31
CA ASP A 69 21.56 -3.07 5.98
C ASP A 69 21.65 -1.90 4.98
N ALA A 70 22.51 -1.99 3.96
CA ALA A 70 22.58 -0.98 2.91
C ALA A 70 21.28 -0.84 2.10
N ILE A 71 20.56 -1.94 1.88
CA ILE A 71 19.26 -1.92 1.20
C ILE A 71 18.18 -1.33 2.11
N VAL A 72 18.23 -1.65 3.41
CA VAL A 72 17.36 -1.04 4.42
C VAL A 72 17.55 0.47 4.48
N ASP A 73 18.80 0.93 4.57
CA ASP A 73 19.13 2.36 4.59
C ASP A 73 18.64 3.03 3.31
N ALA A 74 18.93 2.45 2.13
CA ALA A 74 18.45 2.98 0.86
C ALA A 74 16.92 3.06 0.78
N GLN A 75 16.19 2.07 1.29
CA GLN A 75 14.73 2.10 1.31
C GLN A 75 14.21 3.19 2.24
N PHE A 76 14.83 3.37 3.40
CA PHE A 76 14.44 4.44 4.32
C PHE A 76 14.71 5.81 3.71
N GLU A 77 15.85 6.02 3.06
CA GLU A 77 16.17 7.28 2.36
C GLU A 77 15.14 7.61 1.28
N VAL A 78 14.64 6.61 0.52
CA VAL A 78 13.59 6.81 -0.48
C VAL A 78 12.27 7.27 0.17
N LEU A 79 11.86 6.64 1.28
CA LEU A 79 10.68 7.07 2.03
C LEU A 79 10.88 8.47 2.61
N HIS A 80 11.95 8.67 3.39
CA HIS A 80 12.25 9.91 4.08
C HIS A 80 12.31 11.09 3.12
N SER A 81 13.12 11.00 2.07
CA SER A 81 13.25 12.09 1.08
C SER A 81 11.95 12.38 0.33
N THR A 82 11.11 11.35 0.09
CA THR A 82 9.82 11.55 -0.57
C THR A 82 8.83 12.27 0.33
N TYR A 83 8.62 11.77 1.55
CA TYR A 83 7.63 12.30 2.49
C TYR A 83 8.06 13.63 3.13
N LEU A 84 9.37 13.88 3.27
CA LEU A 84 9.89 15.16 3.75
C LEU A 84 9.48 16.33 2.84
N ARG A 85 9.43 16.11 1.52
CA ARG A 85 8.95 17.13 0.56
C ARG A 85 7.49 17.52 0.78
N HIS A 86 6.72 16.64 1.42
CA HIS A 86 5.31 16.83 1.75
C HIS A 86 5.09 17.16 3.23
N GLY A 87 6.15 17.57 3.94
CA GLY A 87 6.05 18.05 5.32
C GLY A 87 5.95 16.95 6.39
N PHE A 88 6.21 15.70 6.04
CA PHE A 88 6.32 14.59 6.99
C PHE A 88 7.79 14.24 7.25
N GLU A 89 8.28 14.62 8.43
CA GLU A 89 9.58 14.16 8.92
C GLU A 89 9.42 12.70 9.40
N LEU A 90 10.10 11.75 8.76
CA LEU A 90 10.12 10.35 9.19
C LEU A 90 11.38 10.07 10.00
N SER A 91 11.26 9.32 11.10
CA SER A 91 12.40 8.93 11.93
C SER A 91 12.48 7.42 12.05
N LEU A 92 13.49 6.78 11.44
CA LEU A 92 13.73 5.34 11.60
C LEU A 92 14.20 5.04 13.02
N VAL A 93 13.31 4.50 13.85
CA VAL A 93 13.59 4.21 15.27
C VAL A 93 14.30 2.88 15.42
N ASN A 94 13.85 1.85 14.71
CA ASN A 94 14.44 0.52 14.80
C ASN A 94 14.21 -0.30 13.53
N VAL A 95 15.18 -1.17 13.26
CA VAL A 95 15.08 -2.25 12.29
C VAL A 95 15.16 -3.57 13.06
N SER A 96 14.13 -4.40 12.96
CA SER A 96 14.12 -5.76 13.50
C SER A 96 14.28 -6.78 12.39
N ARG A 97 14.91 -7.92 12.70
CA ARG A 97 15.19 -8.98 11.73
C ARG A 97 14.80 -10.33 12.31
N VAL A 98 14.03 -11.12 11.56
CA VAL A 98 13.61 -12.48 11.93
C VAL A 98 13.87 -13.42 10.76
N VAL A 99 14.42 -14.60 11.04
CA VAL A 99 14.58 -15.67 10.05
C VAL A 99 13.59 -16.79 10.35
N ASP A 100 12.58 -16.92 9.49
CA ASP A 100 11.52 -17.92 9.59
C ASP A 100 10.81 -18.07 8.24
N ASP A 101 10.67 -19.30 7.74
CA ASP A 101 10.16 -19.58 6.39
C ASP A 101 8.65 -19.29 6.23
N VAL A 102 7.88 -19.28 7.33
CA VAL A 102 6.45 -18.91 7.31
C VAL A 102 6.31 -17.40 7.37
N LEU A 103 7.04 -16.74 8.27
CA LEU A 103 6.99 -15.28 8.40
C LEU A 103 7.50 -14.58 7.16
N ALA A 104 8.49 -15.15 6.46
CA ALA A 104 9.06 -14.60 5.23
C ALA A 104 8.06 -14.44 4.09
N LYS A 105 6.95 -15.18 4.12
CA LYS A 105 5.85 -15.12 3.15
C LYS A 105 4.70 -14.23 3.61
N GLY A 106 4.84 -13.56 4.75
CA GLY A 106 3.74 -12.80 5.37
C GLY A 106 2.62 -13.69 5.88
N PHE A 107 2.89 -14.93 6.31
CA PHE A 107 1.83 -15.89 6.71
C PHE A 107 0.84 -16.27 5.59
N TYR A 108 1.06 -15.86 4.33
CA TYR A 108 0.20 -16.29 3.24
C TYR A 108 0.42 -17.77 2.91
N GLU A 109 -0.66 -18.45 2.52
CA GLU A 109 -0.58 -19.77 1.92
C GLU A 109 0.08 -19.74 0.53
N ASP A 110 0.63 -20.86 0.08
CA ASP A 110 1.37 -20.91 -1.19
C ASP A 110 0.49 -20.63 -2.42
N SER A 111 -0.83 -20.86 -2.32
CA SER A 111 -1.78 -20.73 -3.43
C SER A 111 -2.55 -19.41 -3.49
N GLY A 112 -2.33 -18.49 -2.55
CA GLY A 112 -3.14 -17.28 -2.46
C GLY A 112 -2.71 -16.32 -1.35
N ILE A 113 -3.60 -15.39 -1.00
CA ILE A 113 -3.39 -14.39 0.05
C ILE A 113 -4.11 -14.75 1.36
N GLY A 114 -4.58 -15.99 1.48
CA GLY A 114 -5.20 -16.49 2.70
C GLY A 114 -4.16 -16.64 3.81
N ILE A 115 -4.49 -16.22 5.03
CA ILE A 115 -3.69 -16.44 6.23
C ILE A 115 -4.29 -17.65 6.97
N PRO A 116 -3.72 -18.86 6.85
CA PRO A 116 -4.31 -20.07 7.43
C PRO A 116 -4.22 -20.11 8.96
N ASP A 117 -3.14 -19.57 9.54
CA ASP A 117 -2.98 -19.40 10.99
C ASP A 117 -3.12 -17.92 11.36
N PHE A 118 -4.38 -17.47 11.38
CA PHE A 118 -4.70 -16.07 11.64
C PHE A 118 -4.45 -15.65 13.10
N ASP A 119 -4.66 -16.54 14.06
CA ASP A 119 -4.38 -16.27 15.48
C ASP A 119 -2.87 -16.13 15.70
N GLY A 120 -2.06 -17.00 15.09
CA GLY A 120 -0.60 -16.89 15.10
C GLY A 120 -0.11 -15.61 14.43
N TYR A 121 -0.69 -15.25 13.29
CA TYR A 121 -0.42 -13.96 12.62
C TYR A 121 -0.71 -12.77 13.54
N LEU A 122 -1.88 -12.73 14.17
CA LEU A 122 -2.28 -11.63 15.04
C LEU A 122 -1.39 -11.55 16.29
N ALA A 123 -1.05 -12.70 16.90
CA ALA A 123 -0.14 -12.76 18.03
C ALA A 123 1.26 -12.24 17.66
N TRP A 124 1.76 -12.59 16.47
CA TRP A 124 3.04 -12.08 15.97
C TRP A 124 2.99 -10.56 15.74
N ARG A 125 1.92 -10.04 15.13
CA ARG A 125 1.73 -8.60 14.96
C ARG A 125 1.70 -7.86 16.30
N ALA A 126 0.97 -8.38 17.29
CA ALA A 126 0.94 -7.82 18.62
C ALA A 126 2.31 -7.83 19.30
N ALA A 127 3.12 -8.88 19.07
CA ALA A 127 4.46 -8.99 19.62
C ALA A 127 5.51 -8.11 18.90
N THR A 128 5.28 -7.74 17.64
CA THR A 128 6.28 -7.06 16.79
C THR A 128 5.99 -5.60 16.53
N ARG A 129 4.71 -5.19 16.42
CA ARG A 129 4.33 -3.77 16.25
C ARG A 129 4.92 -2.92 17.37
N ARG A 130 5.34 -1.70 17.04
CA ARG A 130 5.89 -0.71 17.97
C ARG A 130 5.20 0.64 17.81
N GLY A 131 5.27 1.44 18.87
CA GLY A 131 4.69 2.80 18.92
C GLY A 131 3.17 2.83 19.03
N GLY A 132 2.62 4.05 18.95
CA GLY A 132 1.17 4.30 18.95
C GLY A 132 0.54 4.11 17.58
N TYR A 133 -0.71 4.55 17.39
CA TYR A 133 -1.39 4.49 16.10
C TYR A 133 -0.81 5.45 15.04
N ASP A 134 -0.05 6.46 15.50
CA ASP A 134 0.74 7.39 14.69
C ASP A 134 2.14 6.89 14.34
N ALA A 135 2.54 5.69 14.79
CA ALA A 135 3.81 5.07 14.41
C ALA A 135 3.64 4.15 13.20
N LEU A 136 4.47 4.39 12.18
CA LEU A 136 4.48 3.62 10.95
C LEU A 136 5.30 2.34 11.13
N ASN A 137 4.66 1.19 10.97
CA ASN A 137 5.31 -0.12 11.01
C ASN A 137 5.31 -0.73 9.59
N VAL A 138 6.48 -0.95 9.01
CA VAL A 138 6.66 -1.52 7.66
C VAL A 138 7.34 -2.87 7.74
N TYR A 139 6.66 -3.90 7.26
CA TYR A 139 7.10 -5.28 7.27
C TYR A 139 7.57 -5.67 5.87
N PHE A 140 8.87 -5.92 5.72
CA PHE A 140 9.49 -6.37 4.49
C PHE A 140 9.68 -7.89 4.51
N PHE A 141 9.17 -8.55 3.48
CA PHE A 141 9.09 -10.00 3.37
C PHE A 141 9.95 -10.50 2.20
N THR A 142 10.95 -11.36 2.43
CA THR A 142 11.82 -11.85 1.33
C THR A 142 11.15 -12.85 0.40
N ASP A 143 10.03 -13.44 0.82
CA ASP A 143 9.36 -14.54 0.11
C ASP A 143 7.85 -14.28 -0.04
N LEU A 144 7.42 -13.02 0.02
CA LEU A 144 6.08 -12.64 -0.40
C LEU A 144 5.92 -12.98 -1.89
N ALA A 145 4.73 -13.46 -2.28
CA ALA A 145 4.50 -13.87 -3.67
C ALA A 145 4.87 -12.75 -4.65
N GLU A 146 5.58 -13.10 -5.72
CA GLU A 146 6.15 -12.14 -6.69
C GLU A 146 5.09 -11.29 -7.42
N SER A 147 3.84 -11.76 -7.43
CA SER A 147 2.69 -11.02 -7.95
C SER A 147 2.18 -9.93 -7.01
N ILE A 148 2.67 -9.89 -5.76
CA ILE A 148 2.26 -8.95 -4.71
C ILE A 148 3.38 -7.95 -4.49
N GLY A 149 3.08 -6.66 -4.70
CA GLY A 149 3.99 -5.56 -4.37
C GLY A 149 3.90 -5.21 -2.89
N GLY A 150 2.68 -5.00 -2.39
CA GLY A 150 2.45 -4.75 -0.98
C GLY A 150 0.98 -4.58 -0.60
N HIS A 151 0.79 -4.15 0.64
CA HIS A 151 -0.48 -3.74 1.22
C HIS A 151 -0.25 -2.91 2.49
N CYS A 152 -0.85 -1.73 2.59
CA CYS A 152 -1.03 -1.06 3.89
C CYS A 152 -2.49 -0.86 4.26
N ASN A 153 -2.76 -0.87 5.56
CA ASN A 153 -4.07 -0.46 6.07
C ASN A 153 -4.26 1.06 5.92
N LEU A 154 -5.42 1.46 5.40
CA LEU A 154 -5.86 2.85 5.40
C LEU A 154 -6.08 3.36 6.84
N ALA A 155 -5.91 4.66 7.03
CA ALA A 155 -6.24 5.32 8.29
C ALA A 155 -7.76 5.24 8.57
N GLY A 156 -8.13 5.03 9.83
CA GLY A 156 -9.53 4.96 10.25
C GLY A 156 -9.68 5.06 11.77
N VAL A 157 -10.89 4.89 12.27
CA VAL A 157 -11.14 4.87 13.73
C VAL A 157 -10.70 3.52 14.28
N VAL A 158 -9.60 3.51 15.05
CA VAL A 158 -9.01 2.32 15.64
C VAL A 158 -8.83 2.52 17.13
N GLU A 159 -9.29 1.54 17.91
CA GLU A 159 -9.08 1.51 19.37
C GLU A 159 -7.72 0.89 19.69
N ASP A 160 -6.94 1.51 20.58
CA ASP A 160 -5.66 0.99 21.04
C ASP A 160 -5.81 -0.43 21.61
N GLY A 161 -4.97 -1.35 21.12
CA GLY A 161 -5.01 -2.75 21.53
C GLY A 161 -6.08 -3.60 20.85
N SER A 162 -6.93 -3.01 19.99
CA SER A 162 -7.85 -3.76 19.14
C SER A 162 -7.13 -4.62 18.10
N GLN A 163 -7.87 -5.54 17.47
CA GLN A 163 -7.35 -6.32 16.36
C GLN A 163 -6.85 -5.44 15.21
N GLN A 164 -7.60 -4.39 14.85
CA GLN A 164 -7.25 -3.44 13.80
C GLN A 164 -5.96 -2.68 14.15
N PHE A 165 -5.76 -2.35 15.42
CA PHE A 165 -4.53 -1.71 15.89
C PHE A 165 -3.30 -2.60 15.64
N TRP A 166 -3.38 -3.89 15.98
CA TRP A 166 -2.27 -4.82 15.75
C TRP A 166 -2.04 -5.11 14.27
N GLN A 167 -3.12 -5.16 13.49
CA GLN A 167 -3.03 -5.34 12.04
C GLN A 167 -2.49 -4.12 11.31
N ASP A 168 -2.67 -2.90 11.84
CA ASP A 168 -2.23 -1.66 11.19
C ASP A 168 -0.74 -1.68 10.87
N GLY A 169 -0.40 -1.15 9.69
CA GLY A 169 0.93 -1.05 9.15
C GLY A 169 0.98 -1.50 7.70
N CYS A 170 2.19 -1.75 7.23
CA CYS A 170 2.48 -2.01 5.83
C CYS A 170 3.14 -3.36 5.64
N TRP A 171 2.74 -4.09 4.62
CA TRP A 171 3.37 -5.29 4.12
C TRP A 171 3.97 -4.94 2.77
N VAL A 172 5.25 -5.20 2.61
CA VAL A 172 5.95 -4.86 1.37
C VAL A 172 6.78 -6.05 0.95
N ASN A 173 6.69 -6.38 -0.33
CA ASN A 173 7.56 -7.39 -0.92
C ASN A 173 9.00 -6.87 -0.91
N GLY A 174 9.89 -7.59 -0.22
CA GLY A 174 11.30 -7.26 -0.13
C GLY A 174 11.98 -7.14 -1.49
N ASP A 175 11.47 -7.83 -2.52
CA ASP A 175 12.01 -7.76 -3.88
C ASP A 175 11.83 -6.40 -4.56
N THR A 176 11.03 -5.51 -3.97
CA THR A 176 10.79 -4.14 -4.48
C THR A 176 11.75 -3.12 -3.90
N MET A 177 12.54 -3.48 -2.88
CA MET A 177 13.46 -2.55 -2.24
C MET A 177 14.58 -2.11 -3.20
N PRO A 178 15.18 -0.92 -3.00
CA PRO A 178 16.16 -0.36 -3.91
C PRO A 178 17.33 -1.30 -4.19
N GLY A 179 17.64 -1.46 -5.48
CA GLY A 179 18.81 -2.22 -5.93
C GLY A 179 18.72 -3.75 -5.80
N ILE A 180 17.63 -4.31 -5.27
CA ILE A 180 17.46 -5.77 -5.22
C ILE A 180 17.23 -6.34 -6.63
N PRO A 181 17.98 -7.37 -7.05
CA PRO A 181 17.72 -8.06 -8.32
C PRO A 181 16.49 -8.97 -8.19
N PRO A 182 15.69 -9.18 -9.25
CA PRO A 182 14.55 -10.10 -9.22
C PRO A 182 14.97 -11.51 -8.77
N ARG A 183 14.18 -12.14 -7.89
CA ARG A 183 14.47 -13.49 -7.35
C ARG A 183 14.47 -14.58 -8.43
N SER A 184 13.70 -14.40 -9.49
CA SER A 184 13.38 -15.41 -10.50
C SER A 184 13.54 -14.92 -11.95
N GLY A 185 14.48 -14.00 -12.25
CA GLY A 185 14.76 -13.56 -13.63
C GLY A 185 13.60 -12.89 -14.39
N GLY A 186 12.41 -12.78 -13.79
CA GLY A 186 11.23 -12.11 -14.31
C GLY A 186 10.58 -11.25 -13.24
N GLY A 187 10.98 -9.97 -13.17
CA GLY A 187 10.22 -8.85 -12.59
C GLY A 187 9.49 -9.02 -11.25
N GLY A 188 9.95 -9.88 -10.32
CA GLY A 188 9.26 -10.18 -9.07
C GLY A 188 9.08 -8.97 -8.15
N GLY A 189 7.85 -8.72 -7.69
CA GLY A 189 7.45 -7.61 -6.79
C GLY A 189 6.77 -6.41 -7.49
N GLY A 190 6.62 -6.40 -8.81
CA GLY A 190 5.94 -5.32 -9.55
C GLY A 190 5.15 -5.86 -10.76
N ASN A 191 4.77 -4.99 -11.71
CA ASN A 191 3.96 -5.38 -12.89
C ASN A 191 4.64 -6.44 -13.80
N GLY A 192 5.91 -6.76 -13.54
CA GLY A 192 6.71 -7.72 -14.29
C GLY A 192 7.29 -7.15 -15.59
N THR A 193 7.07 -5.86 -15.84
CA THR A 193 7.71 -5.06 -16.90
C THR A 193 8.90 -4.26 -16.39
N GLU A 194 9.09 -4.20 -15.07
CA GLU A 194 10.15 -3.39 -14.47
C GLU A 194 11.55 -3.84 -14.89
N THR A 195 12.30 -2.89 -15.44
CA THR A 195 13.72 -3.06 -15.72
C THR A 195 14.55 -2.59 -14.52
N VAL A 196 15.61 -3.36 -14.23
CA VAL A 196 16.53 -3.18 -13.09
C VAL A 196 17.30 -1.86 -13.22
N PRO A 197 17.59 -1.13 -12.11
CA PRO A 197 17.33 -1.48 -10.71
C PRO A 197 16.01 -0.91 -10.16
N ARG A 198 15.42 -1.66 -9.20
CA ARG A 198 14.30 -1.22 -8.37
C ARG A 198 14.66 0.06 -7.61
N LYS A 199 13.67 0.94 -7.41
CA LYS A 199 13.84 2.22 -6.72
C LYS A 199 13.15 2.28 -5.37
N GLY A 200 12.37 1.25 -4.99
CA GLY A 200 11.68 1.20 -3.71
C GLY A 200 10.40 2.04 -3.68
N HIS A 201 9.80 2.35 -4.84
CA HIS A 201 8.60 3.18 -4.89
C HIS A 201 7.34 2.41 -4.51
N VAL A 202 7.36 1.08 -4.53
CA VAL A 202 6.27 0.28 -3.94
C VAL A 202 6.10 0.62 -2.46
N ALA A 203 7.17 0.75 -1.67
CA ALA A 203 7.03 1.18 -0.27
C ALA A 203 6.45 2.60 -0.15
N VAL A 204 6.76 3.51 -1.09
CA VAL A 204 6.17 4.85 -1.14
C VAL A 204 4.67 4.78 -1.42
N HIS A 205 4.26 3.98 -2.40
CA HIS A 205 2.84 3.74 -2.73
C HIS A 205 2.07 3.23 -1.52
N GLU A 206 2.60 2.18 -0.89
CA GLU A 206 1.98 1.53 0.25
C GLU A 206 1.87 2.49 1.45
N VAL A 207 2.94 3.21 1.78
CA VAL A 207 2.89 4.23 2.85
C VAL A 207 1.93 5.37 2.49
N GLY A 208 1.69 5.65 1.20
CA GLY A 208 0.66 6.59 0.74
C GLY A 208 -0.73 6.16 1.19
N HIS A 209 -1.04 4.87 1.09
CA HIS A 209 -2.27 4.30 1.67
C HIS A 209 -2.30 4.44 3.19
N TRP A 210 -1.19 4.19 3.89
CA TRP A 210 -1.14 4.37 5.34
C TRP A 210 -1.45 5.81 5.78
N PHE A 211 -1.02 6.80 4.98
CA PHE A 211 -1.40 8.22 5.12
C PHE A 211 -2.79 8.58 4.54
N GLY A 212 -3.54 7.61 4.01
CA GLY A 212 -4.94 7.78 3.61
C GLY A 212 -5.17 8.11 2.13
N LEU A 213 -4.16 7.99 1.27
CA LEU A 213 -4.33 8.10 -0.18
C LEU A 213 -4.99 6.84 -0.75
N LEU A 214 -5.80 7.04 -1.77
CA LEU A 214 -6.39 5.96 -2.56
C LEU A 214 -5.62 5.84 -3.89
N HIS A 215 -5.83 4.74 -4.60
CA HIS A 215 -5.35 4.64 -5.97
C HIS A 215 -5.92 5.77 -6.83
N THR A 216 -5.12 6.32 -7.74
CA THR A 216 -5.55 7.38 -8.67
C THR A 216 -6.68 6.95 -9.61
N PHE A 217 -6.98 5.65 -9.68
CA PHE A 217 -8.06 5.05 -10.47
C PHE A 217 -9.15 4.43 -9.58
N HIS A 218 -9.26 4.86 -8.32
CA HIS A 218 -10.30 4.39 -7.42
C HIS A 218 -11.70 4.61 -8.04
N GLY A 219 -12.61 3.67 -7.79
CA GLY A 219 -13.94 3.62 -8.43
C GLY A 219 -13.93 3.21 -9.92
N ARG A 220 -12.90 3.58 -10.70
CA ARG A 220 -12.76 3.26 -12.13
C ARG A 220 -13.86 3.84 -13.04
N LEU A 221 -14.51 4.92 -12.61
CA LEU A 221 -15.69 5.51 -13.27
C LEU A 221 -15.42 6.80 -14.06
N CYS A 222 -14.15 7.21 -14.21
CA CYS A 222 -13.78 8.49 -14.85
C CYS A 222 -14.53 9.70 -14.24
N GLU A 223 -14.77 9.66 -12.93
CA GLU A 223 -15.40 10.76 -12.19
C GLU A 223 -14.41 11.90 -11.98
N ALA A 224 -14.93 13.13 -11.84
CA ALA A 224 -14.10 14.32 -11.66
C ALA A 224 -13.28 14.32 -10.36
N ILE A 225 -13.74 13.59 -9.34
CA ILE A 225 -13.00 13.29 -8.12
C ILE A 225 -13.20 11.80 -7.88
N ASN A 226 -12.18 10.99 -8.14
CA ASN A 226 -12.29 9.53 -8.10
C ASN A 226 -11.53 8.90 -6.92
N ASP A 227 -10.43 9.52 -6.48
CA ASP A 227 -9.60 9.07 -5.35
C ASP A 227 -9.73 9.98 -4.12
N GLN A 228 -10.80 10.79 -4.07
CA GLN A 228 -11.05 11.84 -3.08
C GLN A 228 -10.01 12.96 -3.06
N VAL A 229 -9.25 13.12 -4.15
CA VAL A 229 -8.36 14.25 -4.39
C VAL A 229 -8.81 14.94 -5.69
N ALA A 230 -8.90 16.27 -5.67
CA ALA A 230 -9.50 17.01 -6.77
C ALA A 230 -8.52 17.38 -7.90
N ASP A 231 -7.21 17.34 -7.63
CA ASP A 231 -6.16 17.70 -8.59
C ASP A 231 -5.48 16.48 -9.24
N THR A 232 -5.95 15.28 -8.92
CA THR A 232 -5.59 14.01 -9.58
C THR A 232 -6.50 13.82 -10.80
N PRO A 233 -5.93 13.76 -12.03
CA PRO A 233 -6.71 13.47 -13.24
C PRO A 233 -7.44 12.14 -13.16
N ALA A 234 -8.64 12.07 -13.75
CA ALA A 234 -9.46 10.87 -13.71
C ALA A 234 -8.81 9.71 -14.49
N GLN A 235 -8.87 8.51 -13.91
CA GLN A 235 -8.26 7.31 -14.49
C GLN A 235 -9.20 6.10 -14.32
N ALA A 236 -9.39 5.32 -15.39
CA ALA A 236 -10.29 4.17 -15.41
C ALA A 236 -9.66 2.85 -14.88
N GLY A 237 -8.35 2.84 -14.66
CA GLY A 237 -7.63 1.68 -14.10
C GLY A 237 -6.12 1.90 -14.08
N GLY A 238 -5.42 1.15 -13.25
CA GLY A 238 -3.96 1.26 -13.08
C GLY A 238 -3.17 1.10 -14.38
N SER A 239 -2.06 1.82 -14.47
CA SER A 239 -1.13 1.70 -15.59
C SER A 239 -0.20 0.49 -15.43
N THR A 240 0.35 0.02 -16.54
CA THR A 240 1.41 -1.00 -16.57
C THR A 240 2.62 -0.45 -17.32
N GLY A 241 3.82 -0.67 -16.81
CA GLY A 241 5.02 -0.17 -17.45
C GLY A 241 5.22 1.34 -17.19
N CYS A 242 5.81 2.01 -18.16
CA CYS A 242 5.86 3.47 -18.22
C CYS A 242 5.27 3.94 -19.55
N PRO A 243 3.93 3.92 -19.69
CA PRO A 243 3.27 4.33 -20.94
C PRO A 243 3.47 5.83 -21.18
N VAL A 244 3.30 6.29 -22.42
CA VAL A 244 3.39 7.72 -22.77
C VAL A 244 2.05 8.18 -23.31
N GLY A 245 1.52 9.27 -22.78
CA GLY A 245 0.29 9.88 -23.27
C GLY A 245 -0.97 9.03 -23.05
N ARG A 246 -0.99 8.18 -22.02
CA ARG A 246 -2.15 7.35 -21.70
C ARG A 246 -3.31 8.23 -21.24
N ASP A 247 -4.47 8.03 -21.87
CA ASP A 247 -5.71 8.71 -21.55
C ASP A 247 -6.83 7.68 -21.57
N SER A 248 -7.17 7.18 -20.39
CA SER A 248 -8.26 6.22 -20.21
C SER A 248 -9.62 6.90 -20.05
N CYS A 249 -9.63 8.22 -19.85
CA CYS A 249 -10.81 9.03 -19.56
C CYS A 249 -10.88 10.28 -20.46
N PRO A 250 -10.99 10.14 -21.80
CA PRO A 250 -10.87 11.26 -22.75
C PRO A 250 -12.00 12.30 -22.67
N GLY A 251 -13.07 12.00 -21.92
CA GLY A 251 -14.14 12.95 -21.62
C GLY A 251 -13.89 13.81 -20.38
N ALA A 252 -12.85 13.50 -19.62
CA ALA A 252 -12.40 14.23 -18.43
C ALA A 252 -11.13 15.05 -18.75
N PRO A 253 -10.85 16.11 -17.99
CA PRO A 253 -9.63 16.90 -18.19
C PRO A 253 -8.38 16.14 -17.72
N GLY A 254 -7.30 16.24 -18.51
CA GLY A 254 -5.99 15.69 -18.16
C GLY A 254 -5.68 14.37 -18.86
N LEU A 255 -4.46 13.88 -18.65
CA LEU A 255 -4.04 12.51 -19.02
C LEU A 255 -4.02 11.67 -17.75
N ASP A 256 -3.98 10.35 -17.89
CA ASP A 256 -3.83 9.47 -16.73
C ASP A 256 -2.56 9.85 -15.95
N PRO A 257 -2.61 9.91 -14.61
CA PRO A 257 -1.50 10.34 -13.77
C PRO A 257 -0.42 9.26 -13.61
N ILE A 258 0.17 8.84 -14.73
CA ILE A 258 1.13 7.72 -14.84
C ILE A 258 2.41 7.89 -14.01
N HIS A 259 2.74 9.12 -13.60
CA HIS A 259 3.90 9.45 -12.77
C HIS A 259 3.56 9.53 -11.28
N ASN A 260 2.30 9.39 -10.92
CA ASN A 260 1.85 9.43 -9.53
C ASN A 260 2.24 8.15 -8.79
N PHE A 261 2.73 8.28 -7.56
CA PHE A 261 3.06 7.11 -6.74
C PHE A 261 1.85 6.23 -6.43
N MET A 262 0.62 6.75 -6.48
CA MET A 262 -0.61 6.00 -6.25
C MET A 262 -1.18 5.31 -7.52
N ASP A 263 -0.48 5.38 -8.65
CA ASP A 263 -0.74 4.54 -9.83
C ASP A 263 0.07 3.22 -9.75
N TYR A 264 -0.19 2.29 -10.68
CA TYR A 264 0.52 1.01 -10.83
C TYR A 264 1.65 1.03 -11.86
N SER A 265 1.99 2.20 -12.40
CA SER A 265 3.17 2.38 -13.23
C SER A 265 4.44 1.88 -12.53
N ASP A 266 5.39 1.43 -13.34
CA ASP A 266 6.67 0.91 -12.87
C ASP A 266 7.45 1.97 -12.06
N ASP A 267 8.28 1.54 -11.10
CA ASP A 267 9.22 2.35 -10.30
C ASP A 267 10.05 3.33 -11.17
N SER A 268 10.33 2.95 -12.41
CA SER A 268 11.05 3.80 -13.36
C SER A 268 10.30 5.09 -13.73
N CYS A 269 8.97 5.06 -13.64
CA CYS A 269 8.04 6.08 -14.11
C CYS A 269 7.46 6.96 -13.01
N THR A 270 7.26 6.41 -11.81
CA THR A 270 6.64 7.14 -10.70
C THR A 270 7.62 8.13 -10.05
N THR A 271 7.16 9.35 -9.76
CA THR A 271 8.00 10.44 -9.26
C THR A 271 7.32 11.40 -8.29
N GLU A 272 6.00 11.42 -8.19
CA GLU A 272 5.28 12.50 -7.51
C GLU A 272 4.00 12.09 -6.76
N PHE A 273 3.67 12.91 -5.76
CA PHE A 273 2.31 13.12 -5.26
C PHE A 273 1.84 14.51 -5.68
N THR A 274 0.53 14.72 -5.79
CA THR A 274 -0.04 16.05 -6.06
C THR A 274 -0.13 16.90 -4.79
N PRO A 275 -0.25 18.23 -4.91
CA PRO A 275 -0.57 19.09 -3.77
C PRO A 275 -1.85 18.69 -3.01
N GLY A 276 -2.89 18.25 -3.72
CA GLY A 276 -4.12 17.75 -3.09
C GLY A 276 -3.92 16.44 -2.33
N GLN A 277 -3.05 15.54 -2.81
CA GLN A 277 -2.65 14.33 -2.08
C GLN A 277 -1.88 14.69 -0.81
N GLU A 278 -0.97 15.68 -0.85
CA GLU A 278 -0.32 16.20 0.36
C GLU A 278 -1.35 16.68 1.39
N GLU A 279 -2.29 17.53 0.98
CA GLU A 279 -3.33 18.04 1.88
C GLU A 279 -4.14 16.89 2.50
N ARG A 280 -4.56 15.92 1.68
CA ARG A 280 -5.28 14.74 2.15
C ARG A 280 -4.48 13.93 3.15
N MET A 281 -3.19 13.69 2.90
CA MET A 281 -2.33 12.96 3.83
C MET A 281 -2.30 13.63 5.22
N HIS A 282 -2.13 14.96 5.28
CA HIS A 282 -2.15 15.70 6.54
C HIS A 282 -3.50 15.59 7.25
N GLN A 283 -4.61 15.76 6.51
CA GLN A 283 -5.96 15.65 7.07
C GLN A 283 -6.22 14.25 7.66
N MET A 284 -5.94 13.20 6.90
CA MET A 284 -6.17 11.81 7.32
C MET A 284 -5.27 11.43 8.51
N PHE A 285 -4.00 11.84 8.47
CA PHE A 285 -3.05 11.56 9.53
C PHE A 285 -3.45 12.24 10.86
N ASP A 286 -3.81 13.52 10.81
CA ASP A 286 -4.18 14.27 12.00
C ASP A 286 -5.52 13.83 12.60
N VAL A 287 -6.51 13.50 11.75
CA VAL A 287 -7.85 13.08 12.19
C VAL A 287 -7.86 11.67 12.76
N TYR A 288 -7.13 10.73 12.17
CA TYR A 288 -7.25 9.33 12.56
C TYR A 288 -6.06 8.83 13.38
N ARG A 289 -4.84 9.24 13.05
CA ARG A 289 -3.63 8.68 13.66
C ARG A 289 -3.10 9.51 14.82
N ARG A 290 -3.21 10.84 14.75
CA ARG A 290 -2.76 11.77 15.81
C ARG A 290 -3.87 12.37 16.66
N TRP A 291 -5.12 11.95 16.46
CA TRP A 291 -6.23 12.52 17.22
C TRP A 291 -6.06 12.25 18.72
N GLN A 292 -6.11 13.33 19.49
CA GLN A 292 -6.06 13.32 20.94
C GLN A 292 -7.37 13.89 21.49
N GLY A 293 -8.44 13.09 21.43
CA GLY A 293 -9.67 13.31 22.20
C GLY A 293 -10.81 14.05 21.50
#